data_AF-F7QRL3-F1
#
_entry.id   AF-F7QRL3-F1
#
_cell.length_a   1.000
_cell.length_b   1.000
_cell.length_c   1.000
_cell.angle_alpha   90.00
_cell.angle_beta   90.00
_cell.angle_gamma   90.00
#
_symmetry.space_group_name_H-M   'P 1'
#
loop_
_entity.id
_entity.type
_entity.pdbx_description
1 polymer ?
#
loop_
_entity_poly.entity_id
_entity_poly.type
_entity_poly.pdbx_seq_one_letter_code
_entity_poly.pdbx_strand_id
1 'polypeptide(L)'
;MNVEKFKKTTKLSGRYEKQLYRLQSKGIPTDCIEEAVKGAIENLKTAKKSSLIIYGEPQSGKTEMMICLTAKLLDDGHKTIVHLMNDSVDLLTQNLRRFKGSGLAPAAKNSSELLNTNKNLKTQEAVIFCKKNARDLEKLIERLAGVKSVVVIDDEADYASPNAKINKGTKTKINKLVGELIGPSGYYAGVTATPARLDLNNTFHNDAEKWVNFPAHAKYTGQDVFFPLDQKKIPYRLKLLDQSGDPKDAEQALIRFLVTSAYLNLYFNSEEQNYSLLVHTSGKKQDHESDLKTIENLIYALSDTNDKAFAHLVTQVHTNADALYPKADADAITKWALENISRASTVVLNSERDRVAAGDSATEPTSPFTIIIGGNIVSRGVTFPNLLAMFFTRDVANRLQQDTYIQRARMFGARGEYLPHFELTIPKQLYANWHRCFVFHRLALATIKNKLGSPVWVGDSRVSVASKASINNATVVLDKGEMSFQMFDYNPSLEALLLLDQASTKTLCELKDKIGPQAIPDFLIDYIEMVQPNGIGSLAIHKSSPVPKGNTYDQAAISRAKGFLGKTQLEPDKFPKAIHHIKIFYNGSNKARLFYKHSGTVQFIQNQKPAQD
;
A
#
# COMPACT_ATOMS: atom_id res chain seq x y z
N MET A 1 -53.33 5.05 -16.79
CA MET A 1 -51.88 4.91 -16.52
C MET A 1 -51.71 4.17 -15.19
N ASN A 2 -51.11 2.97 -15.17
CA ASN A 2 -50.98 2.17 -13.93
C ASN A 2 -49.78 2.67 -13.11
N VAL A 3 -50.04 3.58 -12.16
CA VAL A 3 -49.02 4.15 -11.26
C VAL A 3 -48.35 3.07 -10.40
N GLU A 4 -49.03 1.96 -10.07
CA GLU A 4 -48.42 0.87 -9.29
C GLU A 4 -47.35 0.11 -10.06
N LYS A 5 -47.53 -0.07 -11.38
CA LYS A 5 -46.49 -0.63 -12.25
C LYS A 5 -45.20 0.21 -12.15
N PHE A 6 -45.33 1.53 -12.18
CA PHE A 6 -44.19 2.45 -12.07
C PHE A 6 -43.63 2.57 -10.66
N LYS A 7 -44.44 2.39 -9.60
CA LYS A 7 -43.96 2.31 -8.20
C LYS A 7 -43.02 1.12 -7.97
N LYS A 8 -43.29 -0.03 -8.59
CA LYS A 8 -42.37 -1.18 -8.55
C LYS A 8 -41.10 -0.93 -9.36
N THR A 9 -41.19 -0.29 -10.53
CA THR A 9 -40.03 0.08 -11.37
C THR A 9 -39.16 1.19 -10.75
N THR A 10 -39.72 2.05 -9.89
CA THR A 10 -38.95 3.09 -9.18
C THR A 10 -38.17 2.56 -7.98
N LYS A 11 -38.44 1.33 -7.51
CA LYS A 11 -37.58 0.68 -6.52
C LYS A 11 -36.31 0.23 -7.22
N LEU A 12 -35.28 1.08 -7.12
CA LEU A 12 -33.95 0.82 -7.65
C LEU A 12 -33.40 -0.47 -7.00
N SER A 13 -33.08 -1.46 -7.82
CA SER A 13 -32.40 -2.70 -7.46
C SER A 13 -31.50 -3.13 -8.61
N GLY A 14 -30.56 -4.05 -8.37
CA GLY A 14 -29.65 -4.54 -9.41
C GLY A 14 -28.56 -3.51 -9.77
N ARG A 15 -28.24 -2.59 -8.84
CA ARG A 15 -27.20 -1.57 -9.06
C ARG A 15 -25.84 -2.24 -9.15
N TYR A 16 -25.59 -3.24 -8.30
CA TYR A 16 -24.32 -3.96 -8.27
C TYR A 16 -24.04 -4.66 -9.60
N GLU A 17 -24.99 -5.44 -10.10
CA GLU A 17 -24.88 -6.16 -11.38
C GLU A 17 -24.69 -5.19 -12.55
N LYS A 18 -25.36 -4.03 -12.52
CA LYS A 18 -25.15 -2.96 -13.51
C LYS A 18 -23.72 -2.39 -13.47
N GLN A 19 -23.12 -2.23 -12.28
CA GLN A 19 -21.74 -1.78 -12.15
C GLN A 19 -20.74 -2.82 -12.66
N LEU A 20 -20.95 -4.10 -12.36
CA LEU A 20 -20.12 -5.18 -12.90
C LEU A 20 -20.19 -5.21 -14.44
N TYR A 21 -21.39 -5.14 -15.01
CA TYR A 21 -21.57 -5.09 -16.47
C TYR A 21 -20.89 -3.87 -17.11
N ARG A 22 -20.95 -2.70 -16.47
CA ARG A 22 -20.23 -1.49 -16.91
C ARG A 22 -18.72 -1.71 -16.99
N LEU A 23 -18.14 -2.43 -16.04
CA LEU A 23 -16.69 -2.71 -16.02
C LEU A 23 -16.32 -3.77 -17.05
N GLN A 24 -17.08 -4.86 -17.11
CA GLN A 24 -16.87 -5.98 -18.03
C GLN A 24 -16.97 -5.53 -19.50
N SER A 25 -17.95 -4.69 -19.84
CA SER A 25 -18.11 -4.11 -21.18
C SER A 25 -16.93 -3.21 -21.61
N LYS A 26 -16.11 -2.75 -20.66
CA LYS A 26 -14.86 -2.01 -20.92
C LYS A 26 -13.62 -2.91 -20.90
N GLY A 27 -13.79 -4.23 -20.81
CA GLY A 27 -12.69 -5.19 -20.70
C GLY A 27 -11.89 -5.09 -19.40
N ILE A 28 -12.52 -4.57 -18.33
CA ILE A 28 -11.95 -4.48 -16.99
C ILE A 28 -12.35 -5.75 -16.22
N PRO A 29 -11.39 -6.59 -15.76
CA PRO A 29 -11.68 -7.76 -14.94
C PRO A 29 -12.40 -7.38 -13.64
N THR A 30 -13.43 -8.15 -13.27
CA THR A 30 -14.25 -7.91 -12.07
C THR A 30 -14.13 -8.99 -11.00
N ASP A 31 -13.43 -10.07 -11.27
CA ASP A 31 -13.21 -11.20 -10.36
C ASP A 31 -12.72 -10.76 -8.98
N CYS A 32 -11.70 -9.89 -8.94
CA CYS A 32 -11.18 -9.36 -7.68
C CYS A 32 -12.17 -8.44 -6.93
N ILE A 33 -13.02 -7.72 -7.67
CA ILE A 33 -14.06 -6.86 -7.09
C ILE A 33 -15.17 -7.73 -6.50
N GLU A 34 -15.59 -8.75 -7.23
CA GLU A 34 -16.65 -9.67 -6.82
C GLU A 34 -16.26 -10.42 -5.55
N GLU A 35 -15.02 -10.93 -5.47
CA GLU A 35 -14.48 -11.58 -4.27
C GLU A 35 -14.50 -10.64 -3.06
N ALA A 36 -13.97 -9.41 -3.21
CA ALA A 36 -13.90 -8.45 -2.12
C ALA A 36 -15.27 -7.95 -1.68
N VAL A 37 -16.18 -7.66 -2.62
CA VAL A 37 -17.55 -7.22 -2.28
C VAL A 37 -18.30 -8.34 -1.56
N LYS A 38 -18.21 -9.59 -2.04
CA LYS A 38 -18.81 -10.73 -1.36
C LYS A 38 -18.29 -10.88 0.07
N GLY A 39 -16.97 -10.89 0.26
CA GLY A 39 -16.34 -11.00 1.56
C GLY A 39 -16.73 -9.86 2.51
N ALA A 40 -16.80 -8.62 2.00
CA ALA A 40 -17.21 -7.46 2.78
C ALA A 40 -18.66 -7.57 3.26
N ILE A 41 -19.59 -7.98 2.40
CA ILE A 41 -21.00 -8.12 2.78
C ILE A 41 -21.20 -9.26 3.79
N GLU A 42 -20.53 -10.40 3.60
CA GLU A 42 -20.59 -11.54 4.54
C GLU A 42 -20.01 -11.17 5.92
N ASN A 43 -18.87 -10.48 5.94
CA ASN A 43 -18.21 -10.10 7.17
C ASN A 43 -18.92 -8.95 7.90
N LEU A 44 -19.51 -7.98 7.19
CA LEU A 44 -20.33 -6.92 7.80
C LEU A 44 -21.55 -7.49 8.53
N LYS A 45 -22.20 -8.53 7.98
CA LYS A 45 -23.37 -9.17 8.61
C LYS A 45 -23.03 -9.91 9.90
N THR A 46 -21.80 -10.40 10.03
CA THR A 46 -21.38 -11.26 11.16
C THR A 46 -20.50 -10.55 12.19
N ALA A 47 -20.12 -9.29 11.95
CA ALA A 47 -19.23 -8.54 12.84
C ALA A 47 -19.96 -8.08 14.12
N LYS A 48 -19.48 -8.50 15.30
CA LYS A 48 -20.04 -8.09 16.61
C LYS A 48 -20.03 -6.57 16.84
N LYS A 49 -19.09 -5.85 16.22
CA LYS A 49 -18.94 -4.37 16.30
C LYS A 49 -18.96 -3.67 14.94
N SER A 50 -19.44 -4.36 13.90
CA SER A 50 -19.70 -3.77 12.57
C SER A 50 -18.50 -3.04 11.92
N SER A 51 -17.25 -3.39 12.26
CA SER A 51 -16.03 -2.73 11.78
C SER A 51 -15.12 -3.75 11.11
N LEU A 52 -14.76 -3.51 9.85
CA LEU A 52 -13.81 -4.35 9.10
C LEU A 52 -12.82 -3.51 8.29
N ILE A 53 -11.74 -4.14 7.85
CA ILE A 53 -10.75 -3.54 6.95
C ILE A 53 -10.77 -4.27 5.61
N ILE A 54 -10.82 -3.52 4.51
CA ILE A 54 -10.58 -4.01 3.16
C ILE A 54 -9.21 -3.53 2.74
N TYR A 55 -8.27 -4.47 2.54
CA TYR A 55 -6.90 -4.13 2.19
C TYR A 55 -6.54 -4.60 0.80
N GLY A 56 -5.78 -3.78 0.06
CA GLY A 56 -5.31 -4.13 -1.27
C GLY A 56 -4.23 -3.18 -1.76
N GLU A 57 -3.41 -3.67 -2.69
CA GLU A 57 -2.19 -2.98 -3.15
C GLU A 57 -2.43 -1.53 -3.62
N PRO A 58 -1.44 -0.63 -3.53
CA PRO A 58 -1.55 0.72 -4.10
C PRO A 58 -1.93 0.66 -5.59
N GLN A 59 -2.89 1.49 -6.02
CA GLN A 59 -3.38 1.55 -7.41
C GLN A 59 -3.98 0.24 -7.98
N SER A 60 -4.45 -0.68 -7.12
CA SER A 60 -5.13 -1.93 -7.54
C SER A 60 -6.56 -1.76 -8.07
N GLY A 61 -7.12 -0.55 -8.08
CA GLY A 61 -8.51 -0.30 -8.50
C GLY A 61 -9.53 -0.19 -7.36
N LYS A 62 -9.09 0.08 -6.13
CA LYS A 62 -9.95 0.20 -4.92
C LYS A 62 -11.17 1.13 -5.11
N THR A 63 -11.04 2.22 -5.88
CA THR A 63 -12.19 3.12 -6.14
C THR A 63 -13.34 2.40 -6.85
N GLU A 64 -13.06 1.57 -7.87
CA GLU A 64 -14.10 0.81 -8.57
C GLU A 64 -14.70 -0.27 -7.68
N MET A 65 -13.88 -0.91 -6.83
CA MET A 65 -14.36 -1.80 -5.77
C MET A 65 -15.32 -1.07 -4.81
N MET A 66 -14.98 0.13 -4.35
CA MET A 66 -15.83 0.93 -3.46
C MET A 66 -17.15 1.34 -4.12
N ILE A 67 -17.16 1.65 -5.43
CA ILE A 67 -18.39 1.92 -6.19
C ILE A 67 -19.29 0.68 -6.19
N CYS A 68 -18.73 -0.49 -6.48
CA CYS A 68 -19.46 -1.76 -6.50
C CYS A 68 -19.96 -2.16 -5.11
N LEU A 69 -19.15 -2.00 -4.07
CA LEU A 69 -19.54 -2.23 -2.67
C LEU A 69 -20.70 -1.31 -2.27
N THR A 70 -20.62 -0.02 -2.63
CA THR A 70 -21.70 0.95 -2.36
C THR A 70 -22.99 0.53 -3.05
N ALA A 71 -22.91 0.12 -4.33
CA ALA A 71 -24.05 -0.38 -5.08
C ALA A 71 -24.70 -1.60 -4.40
N LYS A 72 -23.87 -2.55 -3.96
CA LYS A 72 -24.33 -3.76 -3.28
C LYS A 72 -24.95 -3.47 -1.92
N LEU A 73 -24.36 -2.57 -1.13
CA LEU A 73 -24.92 -2.14 0.16
C LEU A 73 -26.29 -1.46 0.00
N LEU A 74 -26.46 -0.62 -1.03
CA LEU A 74 -27.76 -0.02 -1.36
C LEU A 74 -28.79 -1.09 -1.73
N ASP A 75 -28.40 -2.06 -2.57
CA ASP A 75 -29.27 -3.19 -2.95
C ASP A 75 -29.65 -4.08 -1.75
N ASP A 76 -28.76 -4.23 -0.77
CA ASP A 76 -29.01 -4.93 0.51
C ASP A 76 -29.80 -4.07 1.52
N GLY A 77 -30.14 -2.82 1.19
CA GLY A 77 -31.05 -1.96 1.96
C GLY A 77 -30.38 -0.94 2.89
N HIS A 78 -29.05 -0.79 2.84
CA HIS A 78 -28.35 0.26 3.57
C HIS A 78 -28.62 1.62 2.94
N LYS A 79 -29.35 2.48 3.63
CA LYS A 79 -29.85 3.74 3.06
C LYS A 79 -28.80 4.86 3.04
N THR A 80 -27.97 4.99 4.07
CA THR A 80 -27.03 6.12 4.19
C THR A 80 -25.60 5.59 4.19
N ILE A 81 -24.88 5.89 3.12
CA ILE A 81 -23.49 5.47 2.94
C ILE A 81 -22.62 6.73 2.85
N VAL A 82 -21.63 6.83 3.74
CA VAL A 82 -20.69 7.96 3.80
C VAL A 82 -19.31 7.47 3.40
N HIS A 83 -18.75 8.09 2.37
CA HIS A 83 -17.37 7.94 1.93
C HIS A 83 -16.50 9.02 2.59
N LEU A 84 -15.57 8.61 3.44
CA LEU A 84 -14.60 9.49 4.08
C LEU A 84 -13.32 9.55 3.25
N MET A 85 -12.99 10.74 2.74
CA MET A 85 -11.78 10.98 1.95
C MET A 85 -10.72 11.68 2.80
N ASN A 86 -9.46 11.64 2.38
CA ASN A 86 -8.42 12.50 2.96
C ASN A 86 -8.85 13.99 2.95
N ASP A 87 -8.22 14.81 3.77
CA ASP A 87 -8.50 16.26 3.80
C ASP A 87 -7.91 16.95 2.57
N SER A 88 -8.48 16.61 1.42
CA SER A 88 -8.06 17.04 0.10
C SER A 88 -9.26 17.31 -0.78
N VAL A 89 -9.34 18.54 -1.29
CA VAL A 89 -10.42 18.95 -2.20
C VAL A 89 -10.31 18.20 -3.54
N ASP A 90 -9.10 17.94 -4.01
CA ASP A 90 -8.87 17.29 -5.31
C ASP A 90 -9.21 15.82 -5.25
N LEU A 91 -8.72 15.10 -4.23
CA LEU A 91 -9.05 13.67 -4.06
C LEU A 91 -10.56 13.47 -3.86
N LEU A 92 -11.21 14.39 -3.15
CA LEU A 92 -12.66 14.41 -3.00
C LEU A 92 -13.35 14.59 -4.36
N THR A 93 -12.95 15.60 -5.14
CA THR A 93 -13.54 15.92 -6.44
C THR A 93 -13.32 14.80 -7.46
N GLN A 94 -12.11 14.22 -7.50
CA GLN A 94 -11.76 13.11 -8.38
C GLN A 94 -12.61 11.86 -8.09
N ASN A 95 -12.71 11.45 -6.81
CA ASN A 95 -13.54 10.32 -6.44
C ASN A 95 -15.02 10.61 -6.68
N LEU A 96 -15.50 11.81 -6.37
CA LEU A 96 -16.89 12.20 -6.61
C LEU A 96 -17.22 12.17 -8.11
N ARG A 97 -16.31 12.62 -9.00
CA ARG A 97 -16.45 12.53 -10.46
C ARG A 97 -16.52 11.08 -10.93
N ARG A 98 -15.66 10.19 -10.41
CA ARG A 98 -15.70 8.74 -10.70
C ARG A 98 -17.03 8.10 -10.28
N PHE A 99 -17.52 8.42 -9.08
CA PHE A 99 -18.82 7.94 -8.59
C PHE A 99 -19.98 8.46 -9.42
N LYS A 100 -20.02 9.75 -9.76
CA LYS A 100 -21.06 10.33 -10.63
C LYS A 100 -21.00 9.72 -12.04
N GLY A 101 -19.81 9.55 -12.61
CA GLY A 101 -19.61 8.94 -13.93
C GLY A 101 -19.97 7.45 -14.01
N SER A 102 -20.03 6.75 -12.88
CA SER A 102 -20.48 5.34 -12.82
C SER A 102 -21.98 5.15 -13.09
N GLY A 103 -22.78 6.24 -12.99
CA GLY A 103 -24.23 6.18 -13.11
C GLY A 103 -24.92 5.49 -11.93
N LEU A 104 -24.26 5.40 -10.77
CA LEU A 104 -24.84 4.90 -9.53
C LEU A 104 -26.00 5.80 -9.08
N ALA A 105 -27.10 5.17 -8.64
CA ALA A 105 -28.27 5.84 -8.10
C ALA A 105 -28.46 5.46 -6.62
N PRO A 106 -28.70 6.42 -5.70
CA PRO A 106 -28.72 7.86 -5.93
C PRO A 106 -27.33 8.40 -6.29
N ALA A 107 -27.30 9.55 -6.98
CA ALA A 107 -26.05 10.20 -7.31
C ALA A 107 -25.29 10.60 -6.04
N ALA A 108 -23.98 10.38 -6.04
CA ALA A 108 -23.10 10.79 -4.95
C ALA A 108 -23.08 12.31 -4.80
N LYS A 109 -23.09 12.79 -3.55
CA LYS A 109 -23.12 14.22 -3.20
C LYS A 109 -21.96 14.57 -2.27
N ASN A 110 -21.44 15.79 -2.37
CA ASN A 110 -20.58 16.32 -1.32
C ASN A 110 -21.39 16.54 -0.04
N SER A 111 -20.80 16.32 1.14
CA SER A 111 -21.45 16.59 2.42
C SER A 111 -21.92 18.03 2.53
N SER A 112 -21.23 18.99 1.88
CA SER A 112 -21.60 20.41 1.82
C SER A 112 -22.95 20.65 1.13
N GLU A 113 -23.34 19.83 0.15
CA GLU A 113 -24.59 19.90 -0.61
C GLU A 113 -25.82 19.44 0.21
N LEU A 114 -25.61 18.80 1.37
CA LEU A 114 -26.69 18.40 2.25
C LEU A 114 -27.27 19.64 2.95
N LEU A 115 -28.59 19.84 2.83
CA LEU A 115 -29.30 20.90 3.54
C LEU A 115 -29.35 20.60 5.05
N ASN A 116 -29.20 21.65 5.87
CA ASN A 116 -29.14 21.55 7.34
C ASN A 116 -30.43 20.97 7.97
N THR A 117 -31.54 20.88 7.24
CA THR A 117 -32.86 20.47 7.74
C THR A 117 -33.53 19.41 6.86
N ASN A 118 -32.77 18.42 6.37
CA ASN A 118 -33.37 17.31 5.64
C ASN A 118 -34.09 16.31 6.56
N LYS A 119 -35.33 16.63 6.98
CA LYS A 119 -36.27 15.64 7.55
C LYS A 119 -36.41 14.39 6.65
N ASN A 120 -36.10 14.52 5.35
CA ASN A 120 -36.17 13.48 4.31
C ASN A 120 -34.97 12.51 4.28
N LEU A 121 -33.82 12.81 4.90
CA LEU A 121 -32.68 11.86 4.94
C LEU A 121 -32.99 10.59 5.77
N LYS A 122 -34.03 10.64 6.60
CA LYS A 122 -34.52 9.47 7.35
C LYS A 122 -35.20 8.44 6.45
N THR A 123 -35.69 8.84 5.27
CA THR A 123 -36.51 7.99 4.40
C THR A 123 -35.86 7.67 3.05
N GLN A 124 -34.95 8.52 2.56
CA GLN A 124 -34.29 8.35 1.27
C GLN A 124 -32.88 7.74 1.37
N GLU A 125 -32.45 7.08 0.30
CA GLU A 125 -31.08 6.64 0.14
C GLU A 125 -30.15 7.84 -0.13
N ALA A 126 -28.92 7.80 0.38
CA ALA A 126 -27.92 8.83 0.18
C ALA A 126 -26.52 8.25 0.13
N VAL A 127 -25.74 8.69 -0.86
CA VAL A 127 -24.29 8.44 -0.98
C VAL A 127 -23.58 9.78 -0.79
N ILE A 128 -22.81 9.91 0.28
CA ILE A 128 -22.27 11.19 0.75
C ILE A 128 -20.75 11.12 0.81
N PHE A 129 -20.07 12.11 0.26
CA PHE A 129 -18.61 12.25 0.34
C PHE A 129 -18.23 13.33 1.34
N CYS A 130 -17.32 13.04 2.26
CA CYS A 130 -16.88 13.99 3.27
C CYS A 130 -15.38 13.92 3.48
N LYS A 131 -14.73 15.08 3.64
CA LYS A 131 -13.32 15.15 4.01
C LYS A 131 -13.12 14.78 5.48
N LYS A 132 -12.01 14.09 5.77
CA LYS A 132 -11.57 13.74 7.13
C LYS A 132 -10.91 14.91 7.85
N ASN A 133 -11.66 15.99 8.06
CA ASN A 133 -11.27 17.09 8.94
C ASN A 133 -12.36 17.38 9.97
N ALA A 134 -12.00 18.02 11.09
CA ALA A 134 -12.93 18.23 12.20
C ALA A 134 -14.17 19.03 11.78
N ARG A 135 -13.99 20.08 10.98
CA ARG A 135 -15.03 21.02 10.58
C ARG A 135 -16.11 20.35 9.72
N ASP A 136 -15.70 19.57 8.74
CA ASP A 136 -16.63 18.93 7.79
C ASP A 136 -17.33 17.73 8.45
N LEU A 137 -16.63 17.00 9.31
CA LEU A 137 -17.21 15.91 10.11
C LEU A 137 -18.25 16.42 11.10
N GLU A 138 -17.98 17.50 11.83
CA GLU A 138 -18.96 18.10 12.76
C GLU A 138 -20.24 18.50 12.03
N LYS A 139 -20.11 19.23 10.92
CA LYS A 139 -21.26 19.62 10.09
C LYS A 139 -22.02 18.42 9.54
N LEU A 140 -21.31 17.36 9.12
CA LEU A 140 -21.95 16.15 8.61
C LEU A 140 -22.75 15.44 9.71
N ILE A 141 -22.18 15.31 10.92
CA ILE A 141 -22.86 14.68 12.06
C ILE A 141 -24.13 15.45 12.42
N GLU A 142 -24.07 16.78 12.45
CA GLU A 142 -25.25 17.63 12.65
C GLU A 142 -26.33 17.39 11.57
N ARG A 143 -25.92 17.30 10.30
CA ARG A 143 -26.82 17.06 9.17
C ARG A 143 -27.42 15.66 9.14
N LEU A 144 -26.74 14.69 9.73
CA LEU A 144 -27.20 13.29 9.85
C LEU A 144 -27.89 13.01 11.19
N ALA A 145 -28.14 14.02 12.02
CA ALA A 145 -28.80 13.85 13.30
C ALA A 145 -30.14 13.10 13.17
N GLY A 146 -30.25 11.97 13.88
CA GLY A 146 -31.43 11.10 13.85
C GLY A 146 -31.47 10.06 12.73
N VAL A 147 -30.44 9.97 11.88
CA VAL A 147 -30.20 8.80 11.01
C VAL A 147 -29.58 7.69 11.87
N LYS A 148 -30.24 6.53 11.97
CA LYS A 148 -29.84 5.47 12.92
C LYS A 148 -28.71 4.57 12.42
N SER A 149 -28.65 4.28 11.12
CA SER A 149 -27.66 3.34 10.58
C SER A 149 -26.94 3.98 9.40
N VAL A 150 -25.69 4.35 9.64
CA VAL A 150 -24.77 4.90 8.64
C VAL A 150 -23.72 3.84 8.34
N VAL A 151 -23.46 3.58 7.06
CA VAL A 151 -22.28 2.80 6.64
C VAL A 151 -21.18 3.78 6.27
N VAL A 152 -20.08 3.76 7.00
CA VAL A 152 -18.90 4.57 6.73
C VAL A 152 -17.90 3.72 5.94
N ILE A 153 -17.58 4.14 4.72
CA ILE A 153 -16.47 3.61 3.91
C ILE A 153 -15.35 4.64 3.97
N ASP A 154 -14.23 4.28 4.59
CA ASP A 154 -13.12 5.19 4.87
C ASP A 154 -11.95 4.89 3.94
N ASP A 155 -11.76 5.73 2.91
CA ASP A 155 -10.65 5.57 1.96
C ASP A 155 -9.35 6.09 2.57
N GLU A 156 -8.27 5.35 2.34
CA GLU A 156 -6.99 5.54 3.01
C GLU A 156 -7.18 5.61 4.54
N ALA A 157 -7.90 4.63 5.10
CA ALA A 157 -8.32 4.61 6.50
C ALA A 157 -7.16 4.74 7.50
N ASP A 158 -5.94 4.35 7.12
CA ASP A 158 -4.74 4.52 7.94
C ASP A 158 -4.28 5.99 8.06
N TYR A 159 -4.89 6.91 7.31
CA TYR A 159 -4.75 8.35 7.45
C TYR A 159 -5.85 8.95 8.35
N ALA A 160 -5.40 9.68 9.38
CA ALA A 160 -6.18 10.46 10.37
C ALA A 160 -7.16 9.70 11.28
N SER A 161 -7.77 8.61 10.80
CA SER A 161 -8.73 7.80 11.57
C SER A 161 -8.12 7.09 12.78
N PRO A 162 -6.87 6.56 12.74
CA PRO A 162 -6.21 5.98 13.92
C PRO A 162 -6.00 7.00 15.04
N ASN A 163 -6.25 6.58 16.28
CA ASN A 163 -6.09 7.44 17.44
C ASN A 163 -4.62 7.60 17.85
N ALA A 164 -3.96 8.66 17.38
CA ALA A 164 -2.60 9.01 17.80
C ALA A 164 -2.46 9.44 19.28
N LYS A 165 -3.55 9.49 20.05
CA LYS A 165 -3.57 9.75 21.50
C LYS A 165 -3.95 8.51 22.31
N ILE A 166 -3.96 7.32 21.71
CA ILE A 166 -4.41 6.07 22.36
C ILE A 166 -3.69 5.79 23.69
N ASN A 167 -2.38 5.99 23.73
CA ASN A 167 -1.56 5.78 24.94
C ASN A 167 -1.72 6.90 26.00
N LYS A 168 -2.50 7.94 25.72
CA LYS A 168 -2.82 9.03 26.65
C LYS A 168 -4.24 8.90 27.22
N GLY A 169 -4.94 7.79 26.96
CA GLY A 169 -6.32 7.58 27.40
C GLY A 169 -7.34 8.55 26.78
N THR A 170 -6.97 9.28 25.72
CA THR A 170 -7.83 10.27 25.06
C THR A 170 -7.93 9.98 23.56
N LYS A 171 -8.96 10.50 22.89
CA LYS A 171 -9.14 10.37 21.44
C LYS A 171 -8.64 11.61 20.70
N THR A 172 -8.05 11.43 19.52
CA THR A 172 -7.89 12.54 18.56
C THR A 172 -9.26 13.05 18.13
N LYS A 173 -9.35 14.34 17.75
CA LYS A 173 -10.64 14.95 17.36
C LYS A 173 -11.29 14.22 16.18
N ILE A 174 -10.50 13.89 15.15
CA ILE A 174 -10.99 13.14 13.98
C ILE A 174 -11.45 11.74 14.37
N ASN A 175 -10.66 10.97 15.12
CA ASN A 175 -11.07 9.64 15.59
C ASN A 175 -12.37 9.68 16.40
N LYS A 176 -12.52 10.68 17.29
CA LYS A 176 -13.75 10.89 18.06
C LYS A 176 -14.95 11.12 17.14
N LEU A 177 -14.84 12.06 16.20
CA LEU A 177 -15.92 12.43 15.29
C LEU A 177 -16.31 11.29 14.33
N VAL A 178 -15.34 10.54 13.80
CA VAL A 178 -15.64 9.37 12.98
C VAL A 178 -16.36 8.29 13.80
N GLY A 179 -15.95 8.07 15.06
CA GLY A 179 -16.67 7.18 15.98
C GLY A 179 -18.12 7.64 16.25
N GLU A 180 -18.34 8.94 16.41
CA GLU A 180 -19.68 9.53 16.56
C GLU A 180 -20.53 9.37 15.29
N LEU A 181 -19.93 9.54 14.12
CA LEU A 181 -20.58 9.34 12.82
C LEU A 181 -21.01 7.89 12.58
N ILE A 182 -20.18 6.91 12.97
CA ILE A 182 -20.54 5.48 12.91
C ILE A 182 -21.70 5.21 13.87
N GLY A 183 -21.60 5.71 15.11
CA GLY A 183 -22.64 5.49 16.13
C GLY A 183 -22.78 4.02 16.55
N PRO A 184 -23.81 3.70 17.36
CA PRO A 184 -23.97 2.36 17.94
C PRO A 184 -24.51 1.30 16.96
N SER A 185 -25.20 1.72 15.89
CA SER A 185 -25.86 0.84 14.90
C SER A 185 -25.37 1.06 13.46
N GLY A 186 -24.27 1.79 13.31
CA GLY A 186 -23.61 1.95 12.02
C GLY A 186 -22.56 0.88 11.77
N TYR A 187 -22.01 0.94 10.56
CA TYR A 187 -20.96 0.04 10.08
C TYR A 187 -19.76 0.87 9.63
N TYR A 188 -18.57 0.29 9.76
CA TYR A 188 -17.32 0.88 9.32
C TYR A 188 -16.55 -0.11 8.44
N ALA A 189 -16.15 0.34 7.25
CA ALA A 189 -15.24 -0.37 6.37
C ALA A 189 -14.04 0.53 6.07
N GLY A 190 -12.90 0.23 6.67
CA GLY A 190 -11.65 0.93 6.39
C GLY A 190 -10.98 0.37 5.14
N VAL A 191 -10.80 1.17 4.10
CA VAL A 191 -10.17 0.78 2.84
C VAL A 191 -8.74 1.33 2.81
N THR A 192 -7.72 0.49 2.64
CA THR A 192 -6.32 0.95 2.66
C THR A 192 -5.37 0.00 1.93
N ALA A 193 -4.18 0.47 1.53
CA ALA A 193 -3.07 -0.41 1.19
C ALA A 193 -2.26 -0.86 2.41
N THR A 194 -2.37 -0.15 3.53
CA THR A 194 -1.42 -0.22 4.65
C THR A 194 -2.16 -0.44 5.97
N PRO A 195 -2.75 -1.64 6.19
CA PRO A 195 -3.66 -1.88 7.31
C PRO A 195 -2.97 -2.03 8.66
N ALA A 196 -1.63 -2.10 8.70
CA ALA A 196 -0.83 -2.23 9.93
C ALA A 196 -1.19 -1.21 11.01
N ARG A 197 -1.36 0.05 10.61
CA ARG A 197 -1.67 1.12 11.56
C ARG A 197 -3.09 0.97 12.12
N LEU A 198 -4.02 0.40 11.38
CA LEU A 198 -5.40 0.19 11.81
C LEU A 198 -5.49 -0.96 12.82
N ASP A 199 -4.78 -2.05 12.58
CA ASP A 199 -4.67 -3.18 13.51
C ASP A 199 -3.98 -2.77 14.82
N LEU A 200 -2.74 -2.26 14.74
CA LEU A 200 -1.96 -1.91 15.92
C LEU A 200 -2.58 -0.78 16.76
N ASN A 201 -3.46 0.03 16.17
CA ASN A 201 -4.21 1.05 16.87
C ASN A 201 -5.55 0.54 17.43
N ASN A 202 -5.99 -0.66 17.07
CA ASN A 202 -7.36 -1.15 17.30
C ASN A 202 -8.42 -0.16 16.80
N THR A 203 -8.17 0.48 15.65
CA THR A 203 -9.02 1.55 15.13
C THR A 203 -10.46 1.04 15.00
N PHE A 204 -11.37 1.69 15.71
CA PHE A 204 -12.79 1.34 15.82
C PHE A 204 -13.07 -0.15 16.11
N HIS A 205 -12.20 -0.81 16.89
CA HIS A 205 -12.33 -2.22 17.24
C HIS A 205 -12.48 -3.15 16.02
N ASN A 206 -11.78 -2.84 14.93
CA ASN A 206 -11.72 -3.72 13.78
C ASN A 206 -11.18 -5.10 14.19
N ASP A 207 -11.65 -6.14 13.50
CA ASP A 207 -11.29 -7.53 13.75
C ASP A 207 -10.54 -8.09 12.53
N ALA A 208 -9.26 -8.42 12.71
CA ALA A 208 -8.40 -8.95 11.66
C ALA A 208 -8.93 -10.24 11.03
N GLU A 209 -9.71 -11.05 11.74
CA GLU A 209 -10.33 -12.26 11.19
C GLU A 209 -11.45 -11.96 10.18
N LYS A 210 -11.98 -10.73 10.23
CA LYS A 210 -13.05 -10.24 9.36
C LYS A 210 -12.53 -9.33 8.25
N TRP A 211 -11.21 -9.18 8.15
CA TRP A 211 -10.62 -8.40 7.08
C TRP A 211 -10.85 -9.06 5.73
N VAL A 212 -10.93 -8.22 4.71
CA VAL A 212 -11.20 -8.63 3.35
C VAL A 212 -10.00 -8.25 2.50
N ASN A 213 -9.42 -9.26 1.84
CA ASN A 213 -8.39 -9.04 0.85
C ASN A 213 -9.04 -8.58 -0.46
N PHE A 214 -8.56 -7.47 -1.01
CA PHE A 214 -8.85 -7.05 -2.38
C PHE A 214 -7.63 -7.41 -3.25
N PRO A 215 -7.66 -8.54 -3.97
CA PRO A 215 -6.52 -8.99 -4.75
C PRO A 215 -6.27 -8.07 -5.96
N ALA A 216 -5.01 -8.04 -6.40
CA ALA A 216 -4.64 -7.34 -7.62
C ALA A 216 -5.23 -8.06 -8.85
N HIS A 217 -5.73 -7.30 -9.83
CA HIS A 217 -6.22 -7.85 -11.09
C HIS A 217 -5.06 -8.32 -12.00
N ALA A 218 -5.33 -9.21 -12.96
CA ALA A 218 -4.29 -9.80 -13.82
C ALA A 218 -3.39 -8.79 -14.56
N LYS A 219 -3.92 -7.62 -14.94
CA LYS A 219 -3.15 -6.54 -15.60
C LYS A 219 -2.31 -5.67 -14.65
N TYR A 220 -2.31 -5.93 -13.34
CA TYR A 220 -1.68 -5.08 -12.35
C TYR A 220 -0.18 -5.38 -12.26
N THR A 221 0.62 -4.32 -12.22
CA THR A 221 2.06 -4.39 -11.99
C THR A 221 2.37 -3.67 -10.68
N GLY A 222 2.90 -4.39 -9.70
CA GLY A 222 3.15 -3.89 -8.36
C GLY A 222 4.50 -4.27 -7.80
N GLN A 223 4.57 -4.40 -6.48
CA GLN A 223 5.81 -4.66 -5.74
C GLN A 223 6.56 -5.92 -6.19
N ASP A 224 5.87 -6.98 -6.60
CA ASP A 224 6.53 -8.23 -7.02
C ASP A 224 7.34 -8.06 -8.31
N VAL A 225 6.99 -7.05 -9.11
CA VAL A 225 7.65 -6.73 -10.38
C VAL A 225 8.67 -5.61 -10.22
N PHE A 226 8.33 -4.56 -9.45
CA PHE A 226 9.21 -3.41 -9.23
C PHE A 226 10.26 -3.64 -8.13
N PHE A 227 10.03 -4.60 -7.24
CA PHE A 227 10.88 -4.95 -6.12
C PHE A 227 10.94 -6.48 -5.97
N PRO A 228 11.35 -7.23 -7.02
CA PRO A 228 11.34 -8.68 -6.99
C PRO A 228 12.36 -9.21 -5.96
N LEU A 229 12.11 -10.41 -5.43
CA LEU A 229 13.08 -11.10 -4.57
C LEU A 229 14.34 -11.47 -5.37
N ASP A 230 14.16 -11.97 -6.60
CA ASP A 230 15.23 -12.19 -7.56
C ASP A 230 15.50 -10.92 -8.38
N GLN A 231 16.50 -10.14 -7.96
CA GLN A 231 16.90 -8.92 -8.65
C GLN A 231 17.54 -9.18 -10.04
N LYS A 232 17.76 -10.43 -10.45
CA LYS A 232 18.27 -10.76 -11.79
C LYS A 232 17.19 -10.67 -12.87
N LYS A 233 15.90 -10.59 -12.50
CA LYS A 233 14.77 -10.58 -13.44
C LYS A 233 13.93 -9.31 -13.27
N ILE A 234 14.47 -8.18 -13.76
CA ILE A 234 13.79 -6.88 -13.73
C ILE A 234 13.23 -6.59 -15.13
N PRO A 235 11.89 -6.56 -15.32
CA PRO A 235 11.28 -6.40 -16.64
C PRO A 235 11.06 -4.93 -17.04
N TYR A 236 11.84 -4.02 -16.45
CA TYR A 236 11.80 -2.58 -16.72
C TYR A 236 13.23 -2.02 -16.56
N ARG A 237 13.46 -0.77 -16.95
CA ARG A 237 14.77 -0.13 -16.82
C ARG A 237 14.97 0.44 -15.41
N LEU A 238 15.93 -0.11 -14.67
CA LEU A 238 16.32 0.38 -13.34
C LEU A 238 17.67 1.07 -13.41
N LYS A 239 17.70 2.39 -13.18
CA LYS A 239 18.93 3.18 -13.06
C LYS A 239 19.18 3.47 -11.58
N LEU A 240 20.21 2.82 -11.02
CA LEU A 240 20.64 3.07 -9.64
C LEU A 240 21.70 4.17 -9.60
N LEU A 241 21.47 5.18 -8.76
CA LEU A 241 22.44 6.26 -8.51
C LEU A 241 23.33 5.92 -7.31
N ASP A 242 24.62 6.26 -7.38
CA ASP A 242 25.57 5.99 -6.29
C ASP A 242 25.41 6.97 -5.12
N GLN A 243 24.94 8.18 -5.38
CA GLN A 243 24.68 9.22 -4.39
C GLN A 243 23.20 9.62 -4.38
N SER A 244 22.82 10.66 -3.64
CA SER A 244 21.45 11.19 -3.56
C SER A 244 20.92 11.79 -4.87
N GLY A 245 21.61 11.60 -5.99
CA GLY A 245 21.33 12.21 -7.28
C GLY A 245 21.68 13.69 -7.32
N ASP A 246 21.97 14.18 -8.53
CA ASP A 246 22.26 15.59 -8.81
C ASP A 246 21.41 16.13 -9.98
N PRO A 247 21.50 17.44 -10.32
CA PRO A 247 20.77 17.99 -11.45
C PRO A 247 21.11 17.35 -12.81
N LYS A 248 22.33 16.82 -12.99
CA LYS A 248 22.71 16.11 -14.22
C LYS A 248 22.00 14.77 -14.31
N ASP A 249 21.84 14.05 -13.20
CA ASP A 249 21.06 12.82 -13.18
C ASP A 249 19.59 13.07 -13.58
N ALA A 250 19.01 14.20 -13.15
CA ALA A 250 17.66 14.61 -13.54
C ALA A 250 17.58 14.96 -15.05
N GLU A 251 18.57 15.68 -15.59
CA GLU A 251 18.71 15.95 -17.03
C GLU A 251 18.78 14.64 -17.83
N GLN A 252 19.62 13.69 -17.41
CA GLN A 252 19.75 12.41 -18.09
C GLN A 252 18.45 11.59 -18.03
N ALA A 253 17.72 11.63 -16.91
CA ALA A 253 16.41 10.98 -16.79
C ALA A 253 15.36 11.63 -17.71
N LEU A 254 15.37 12.95 -17.86
CA LEU A 254 14.51 13.67 -18.80
C LEU A 254 14.82 13.28 -20.24
N ILE A 255 16.09 13.25 -20.65
CA ILE A 255 16.49 12.86 -22.01
C ILE A 255 16.04 11.44 -22.34
N ARG A 256 16.25 10.47 -21.44
CA ARG A 256 15.78 9.09 -21.64
C ARG A 256 14.26 9.00 -21.71
N PHE A 257 13.54 9.82 -20.95
CA PHE A 257 12.08 9.93 -21.05
C PHE A 257 11.63 10.46 -22.42
N LEU A 258 12.25 11.53 -22.93
CA LEU A 258 11.95 12.10 -24.27
C LEU A 258 12.16 11.04 -25.36
N VAL A 259 13.33 10.39 -25.36
CA VAL A 259 13.68 9.31 -26.29
C VAL A 259 12.68 8.15 -26.22
N THR A 260 12.26 7.77 -25.02
CA THR A 260 11.33 6.66 -24.82
C THR A 260 9.93 7.00 -25.31
N SER A 261 9.42 8.20 -24.99
CA SER A 261 8.13 8.67 -25.48
C SER A 261 8.12 8.77 -27.01
N ALA A 262 9.22 9.25 -27.61
CA ALA A 262 9.40 9.28 -29.07
C ALA A 262 9.40 7.88 -29.70
N TYR A 263 10.18 6.95 -29.16
CA TYR A 263 10.20 5.57 -29.64
C TYR A 263 8.81 4.91 -29.58
N LEU A 264 8.11 5.07 -28.45
CA LEU A 264 6.78 4.46 -28.30
C LEU A 264 5.78 5.05 -29.31
N ASN A 265 5.82 6.35 -29.54
CA ASN A 265 4.93 6.99 -30.52
C ASN A 265 5.26 6.66 -31.97
N LEU A 266 6.52 6.36 -32.30
CA LEU A 266 6.92 5.97 -33.65
C LEU A 266 6.68 4.49 -33.97
N TYR A 267 6.93 3.59 -33.01
CA TYR A 267 7.08 2.16 -33.28
C TYR A 267 6.13 1.26 -32.51
N PHE A 268 5.47 1.78 -31.48
CA PHE A 268 4.66 0.97 -30.57
C PHE A 268 3.17 1.33 -30.61
N ASN A 269 2.86 2.62 -30.57
CA ASN A 269 1.48 3.10 -30.49
C ASN A 269 0.82 3.16 -31.87
N SER A 270 -0.45 2.80 -31.95
CA SER A 270 -1.27 2.99 -33.15
C SER A 270 -1.71 4.45 -33.35
N GLU A 271 -1.82 5.20 -32.25
CA GLU A 271 -2.16 6.63 -32.21
C GLU A 271 -1.24 7.31 -31.21
N GLU A 272 -0.90 8.58 -31.44
CA GLU A 272 -0.03 9.33 -30.54
C GLU A 272 -0.58 9.31 -29.10
N GLN A 273 0.30 8.98 -28.15
CA GLN A 273 -0.01 8.91 -26.73
C GLN A 273 0.79 9.96 -25.95
N ASN A 274 0.14 10.48 -24.92
CA ASN A 274 0.76 11.34 -23.93
C ASN A 274 1.31 10.52 -22.77
N TYR A 275 2.56 10.79 -22.40
CA TYR A 275 3.26 10.13 -21.30
C TYR A 275 3.69 11.13 -20.23
N SER A 276 3.88 10.62 -19.02
CA SER A 276 4.38 11.42 -17.90
C SER A 276 5.72 10.95 -17.33
N LEU A 277 6.54 11.93 -16.93
CA LEU A 277 7.71 11.77 -16.08
C LEU A 277 7.41 12.37 -14.71
N LEU A 278 7.57 11.58 -13.65
CA LEU A 278 7.45 12.06 -12.27
C LEU A 278 8.84 12.35 -11.69
N VAL A 279 9.09 13.61 -11.33
CA VAL A 279 10.33 14.07 -10.69
C VAL A 279 10.06 14.37 -9.23
N HIS A 280 10.81 13.73 -8.32
CA HIS A 280 10.70 13.95 -6.89
C HIS A 280 12.07 13.90 -6.19
N THR A 281 12.63 15.07 -5.93
CA THR A 281 13.98 15.22 -5.36
C THR A 281 13.99 15.54 -3.86
N SER A 282 13.01 16.33 -3.39
CA SER A 282 12.99 16.85 -2.02
C SER A 282 11.57 16.98 -1.46
N GLY A 283 11.45 17.32 -0.18
CA GLY A 283 10.19 17.76 0.42
C GLY A 283 10.03 19.28 0.47
N LYS A 284 11.05 20.05 0.10
CA LYS A 284 11.06 21.52 0.20
C LYS A 284 10.62 22.15 -1.12
N LYS A 285 9.80 23.20 -1.03
CA LYS A 285 9.30 23.92 -2.21
C LYS A 285 10.42 24.55 -3.05
N GLN A 286 11.42 25.15 -2.40
CA GLN A 286 12.57 25.78 -3.07
C GLN A 286 13.35 24.81 -3.95
N ASP A 287 13.50 23.56 -3.51
CA ASP A 287 14.21 22.54 -4.26
C ASP A 287 13.43 22.17 -5.54
N HIS A 288 12.08 22.14 -5.49
CA HIS A 288 11.26 21.91 -6.69
C HIS A 288 11.26 23.08 -7.67
N GLU A 289 11.40 24.32 -7.20
CA GLU A 289 11.59 25.49 -8.07
C GLU A 289 12.92 25.40 -8.82
N SER A 290 13.96 24.88 -8.15
CA SER A 290 15.27 24.61 -8.78
C SER A 290 15.19 23.49 -9.82
N ASP A 291 14.49 22.39 -9.51
CA ASP A 291 14.25 21.31 -10.46
C ASP A 291 13.48 21.80 -11.69
N LEU A 292 12.42 22.59 -11.46
CA LEU A 292 11.62 23.19 -12.52
C LEU A 292 12.48 24.03 -13.45
N LYS A 293 13.25 24.96 -12.89
CA LYS A 293 14.13 25.83 -13.67
C LYS A 293 15.14 25.03 -14.50
N THR A 294 15.70 23.97 -13.92
CA THR A 294 16.65 23.09 -14.63
C THR A 294 15.98 22.40 -15.82
N ILE A 295 14.79 21.85 -15.61
CA ILE A 295 14.02 21.15 -16.64
C ILE A 295 13.55 22.11 -17.73
N GLU A 296 13.03 23.27 -17.38
CA GLU A 296 12.57 24.30 -18.33
C GLU A 296 13.72 24.84 -19.18
N ASN A 297 14.89 25.08 -18.57
CA ASN A 297 16.08 25.50 -19.31
C ASN A 297 16.52 24.43 -20.33
N LEU A 298 16.43 23.15 -19.98
CA LEU A 298 16.78 22.06 -20.88
C LEU A 298 15.79 21.97 -22.05
N ILE A 299 14.48 22.05 -21.76
CA ILE A 299 13.43 22.07 -22.79
C ILE A 299 13.61 23.25 -23.73
N TYR A 300 13.86 24.45 -23.18
CA TYR A 300 14.15 25.65 -23.96
C TYR A 300 15.37 25.45 -24.87
N ALA A 301 16.49 24.97 -24.31
CA ALA A 301 17.73 24.76 -25.05
C ALA A 301 17.61 23.67 -26.14
N LEU A 302 16.73 22.68 -25.97
CA LEU A 302 16.40 21.70 -27.02
C LEU A 302 15.43 22.26 -28.09
N SER A 303 14.68 23.32 -27.77
CA SER A 303 13.72 23.94 -28.69
C SER A 303 14.30 25.09 -29.52
N ASP A 304 15.38 25.73 -29.04
CA ASP A 304 16.05 26.84 -29.71
C ASP A 304 17.36 26.38 -30.37
N THR A 305 17.37 26.30 -31.70
CA THR A 305 18.54 25.88 -32.48
C THR A 305 19.76 26.81 -32.34
N ASN A 306 19.56 28.03 -31.82
CA ASN A 306 20.64 28.99 -31.58
C ASN A 306 21.22 28.89 -30.16
N ASP A 307 20.62 28.09 -29.27
CA ASP A 307 21.14 27.90 -27.92
C ASP A 307 22.51 27.19 -27.97
N LYS A 308 23.45 27.65 -27.14
CA LYS A 308 24.81 27.10 -27.09
C LYS A 308 24.84 25.62 -26.65
N ALA A 309 23.83 25.18 -25.90
CA ALA A 309 23.70 23.80 -25.44
C ALA A 309 23.00 22.89 -26.46
N PHE A 310 22.31 23.44 -27.48
CA PHE A 310 21.49 22.68 -28.43
C PHE A 310 22.25 21.50 -29.05
N ALA A 311 23.41 21.76 -29.67
CA ALA A 311 24.19 20.72 -30.35
C ALA A 311 24.61 19.58 -29.41
N HIS A 312 25.01 19.91 -28.18
CA HIS A 312 25.39 18.92 -27.19
C HIS A 312 24.17 18.10 -26.72
N LEU A 313 23.05 18.76 -26.42
CA LEU A 313 21.83 18.09 -25.96
C LEU A 313 21.23 17.19 -27.05
N VAL A 314 21.21 17.62 -28.31
CA VAL A 314 20.78 16.78 -29.45
C VAL A 314 21.68 15.54 -29.57
N THR A 315 23.00 15.72 -29.43
CA THR A 315 23.94 14.59 -29.43
C THR A 315 23.63 13.60 -28.30
N GLN A 316 23.28 14.11 -27.10
CA GLN A 316 22.87 13.25 -25.99
C GLN A 316 21.55 12.52 -26.26
N VAL A 317 20.55 13.20 -26.84
CA VAL A 317 19.28 12.58 -27.24
C VAL A 317 19.52 11.45 -28.24
N HIS A 318 20.30 11.72 -29.30
CA HIS A 318 20.65 10.72 -30.31
C HIS A 318 21.42 9.53 -29.72
N THR A 319 22.43 9.80 -28.89
CA THR A 319 23.22 8.76 -28.23
C THR A 319 22.34 7.88 -27.34
N ASN A 320 21.39 8.47 -26.61
CA ASN A 320 20.44 7.71 -25.80
C ASN A 320 19.43 6.93 -26.66
N ALA A 321 19.01 7.47 -27.81
CA ALA A 321 18.15 6.77 -28.76
C ALA A 321 18.82 5.50 -29.28
N ASP A 322 20.06 5.60 -29.75
CA ASP A 322 20.86 4.47 -30.21
C ASP A 322 21.11 3.44 -29.09
N ALA A 323 21.50 3.91 -27.90
CA ALA A 323 21.79 3.03 -26.77
C ALA A 323 20.56 2.30 -26.22
N LEU A 324 19.40 2.97 -26.14
CA LEU A 324 18.17 2.38 -25.62
C LEU A 324 17.46 1.50 -26.65
N TYR A 325 17.57 1.84 -27.94
CA TYR A 325 16.86 1.19 -29.03
C TYR A 325 17.76 0.92 -30.25
N PRO A 326 18.80 0.08 -30.12
CA PRO A 326 19.81 -0.13 -31.17
C PRO A 326 19.29 -0.80 -32.45
N LYS A 327 18.04 -1.25 -32.46
CA LYS A 327 17.37 -1.84 -33.63
C LYS A 327 16.43 -0.86 -34.34
N ALA A 328 16.22 0.32 -33.78
CA ALA A 328 15.39 1.37 -34.35
C ALA A 328 16.26 2.46 -34.95
N ASP A 329 15.66 3.29 -35.80
CA ASP A 329 16.34 4.44 -36.38
C ASP A 329 16.48 5.55 -35.32
N ALA A 330 17.71 5.75 -34.83
CA ALA A 330 18.05 6.76 -33.84
C ALA A 330 17.85 8.19 -34.34
N ASP A 331 18.07 8.44 -35.65
CA ASP A 331 17.82 9.74 -36.27
C ASP A 331 16.32 10.04 -36.27
N ALA A 332 15.48 9.06 -36.62
CA ALA A 332 14.03 9.20 -36.59
C ALA A 332 13.49 9.49 -35.18
N ILE A 333 13.99 8.79 -34.16
CA ILE A 333 13.62 9.01 -32.76
C ILE A 333 14.04 10.41 -32.31
N THR A 334 15.28 10.80 -32.61
CA THR A 334 15.83 12.12 -32.26
C THR A 334 15.02 13.23 -32.92
N LYS A 335 14.77 13.11 -34.23
CA LYS A 335 13.97 14.05 -34.99
C LYS A 335 12.57 14.22 -34.38
N TRP A 336 11.88 13.12 -34.09
CA TRP A 336 10.54 13.18 -33.49
C TRP A 336 10.57 13.87 -32.12
N ALA A 337 11.58 13.57 -31.29
CA ALA A 337 11.71 14.21 -29.99
C ALA A 337 11.88 15.73 -30.11
N LEU A 338 12.71 16.20 -31.04
CA LEU A 338 12.96 17.63 -31.28
C LEU A 338 11.76 18.34 -31.91
N GLU A 339 11.07 17.73 -32.88
CA GLU A 339 9.87 18.31 -33.50
C GLU A 339 8.72 18.51 -32.49
N ASN A 340 8.71 17.71 -31.42
CA ASN A 340 7.66 17.74 -30.40
C ASN A 340 8.08 18.38 -29.07
N ILE A 341 9.34 18.78 -28.89
CA ILE A 341 9.85 19.25 -27.59
C ILE A 341 9.13 20.52 -27.10
N SER A 342 8.73 21.40 -28.02
CA SER A 342 7.96 22.62 -27.73
C SER A 342 6.56 22.35 -27.20
N ARG A 343 6.07 21.10 -27.30
CA ARG A 343 4.80 20.63 -26.72
C ARG A 343 4.96 20.15 -25.27
N ALA A 344 6.17 20.15 -24.70
CA ALA A 344 6.39 19.70 -23.33
C ALA A 344 5.58 20.55 -22.33
N SER A 345 4.98 19.90 -21.35
CA SER A 345 4.16 20.54 -20.31
C SER A 345 4.76 20.25 -18.94
N THR A 346 5.08 21.30 -18.18
CA THR A 346 5.56 21.19 -16.79
C THR A 346 4.41 21.43 -15.82
N VAL A 347 4.27 20.56 -14.81
CA VAL A 347 3.24 20.68 -13.77
C VAL A 347 3.89 20.55 -12.40
N VAL A 348 3.81 21.61 -11.59
CA VAL A 348 4.36 21.61 -10.23
C VAL A 348 3.27 21.31 -9.21
N LEU A 349 3.44 20.21 -8.47
CA LEU A 349 2.49 19.74 -7.48
C LEU A 349 3.06 19.88 -6.07
N ASN A 350 2.99 21.11 -5.54
CA ASN A 350 3.59 21.49 -4.24
C ASN A 350 2.57 21.54 -3.08
N SER A 351 1.35 21.94 -3.37
CA SER A 351 0.22 22.04 -2.43
C SER A 351 -1.11 21.83 -3.16
N GLU A 352 -2.19 21.54 -2.42
CA GLU A 352 -3.51 21.33 -3.04
C GLU A 352 -3.96 22.56 -3.82
N ARG A 353 -3.55 23.74 -3.37
CA ARG A 353 -3.77 24.99 -4.09
C ARG A 353 -3.14 25.00 -5.48
N ASP A 354 -1.96 24.39 -5.63
CA ASP A 354 -1.23 24.34 -6.90
C ASP A 354 -1.89 23.35 -7.87
N ARG A 355 -2.46 22.25 -7.35
CA ARG A 355 -3.31 21.33 -8.14
C ARG A 355 -4.58 21.99 -8.63
N VAL A 356 -5.30 22.71 -7.76
CA VAL A 356 -6.51 23.44 -8.14
C VAL A 356 -6.20 24.46 -9.25
N ALA A 357 -5.04 25.11 -9.17
CA ALA A 357 -4.57 26.01 -10.23
C ALA A 357 -4.20 25.26 -11.54
N ALA A 358 -3.67 24.04 -11.44
CA ALA A 358 -3.40 23.17 -12.59
C ALA A 358 -4.65 22.48 -13.18
N GLY A 359 -5.81 22.61 -12.54
CA GLY A 359 -7.10 22.10 -13.00
C GLY A 359 -7.39 20.62 -12.65
N ASP A 360 -8.58 20.15 -13.06
CA ASP A 360 -9.14 18.83 -12.71
C ASP A 360 -8.30 17.61 -13.14
N SER A 361 -7.27 17.81 -13.98
CA SER A 361 -6.50 16.74 -14.64
C SER A 361 -4.98 16.89 -14.41
N ALA A 362 -4.55 17.51 -13.32
CA ALA A 362 -3.15 17.85 -13.05
C ALA A 362 -2.15 16.66 -13.04
N THR A 363 -2.63 15.42 -13.11
CA THR A 363 -1.81 14.19 -13.24
C THR A 363 -2.04 13.41 -14.52
N GLU A 364 -3.04 13.80 -15.32
CA GLU A 364 -3.26 13.21 -16.64
C GLU A 364 -2.32 13.91 -17.63
N PRO A 365 -1.55 13.15 -18.43
CA PRO A 365 -0.61 13.77 -19.34
C PRO A 365 -1.35 14.45 -20.50
N THR A 366 -1.11 15.74 -20.68
CA THR A 366 -1.77 16.60 -21.68
C THR A 366 -0.93 16.74 -22.96
N SER A 367 0.33 16.32 -22.92
CA SER A 367 1.22 16.32 -24.07
C SER A 367 2.13 15.09 -24.07
N PRO A 368 2.81 14.80 -25.20
CA PRO A 368 3.73 13.65 -25.31
C PRO A 368 4.84 13.66 -24.26
N PHE A 369 5.19 14.86 -23.78
CA PHE A 369 6.17 15.10 -22.74
C PHE A 369 5.53 15.87 -21.59
N THR A 370 4.78 15.18 -20.72
CA THR A 370 4.28 15.80 -19.49
C THR A 370 5.27 15.56 -18.35
N ILE A 371 5.88 16.62 -17.81
CA ILE A 371 6.79 16.53 -16.67
C ILE A 371 6.08 17.00 -15.42
N ILE A 372 5.96 16.11 -14.44
CA ILE A 372 5.30 16.40 -13.16
C ILE A 372 6.37 16.48 -12.07
N ILE A 373 6.50 17.64 -11.45
CA ILE A 373 7.43 17.88 -10.35
C ILE A 373 6.66 17.85 -9.05
N GLY A 374 6.83 16.77 -8.30
CA GLY A 374 6.01 16.46 -7.14
C GLY A 374 6.73 16.73 -5.83
N GLY A 375 6.11 17.54 -4.96
CA GLY A 375 6.51 17.70 -3.57
C GLY A 375 5.79 16.77 -2.61
N ASN A 376 5.21 17.29 -1.54
CA ASN A 376 4.41 16.50 -0.59
C ASN A 376 3.14 15.87 -1.20
N ILE A 377 2.83 16.14 -2.48
CA ILE A 377 1.61 15.73 -3.21
C ILE A 377 1.79 14.50 -4.08
N VAL A 378 2.98 13.90 -4.09
CA VAL A 378 3.11 12.46 -4.40
C VAL A 378 2.42 11.59 -3.30
N SER A 379 1.81 12.22 -2.29
CA SER A 379 1.04 11.60 -1.21
C SER A 379 -0.28 10.95 -1.67
N ARG A 380 -0.82 10.13 -0.75
CA ARG A 380 -1.86 9.08 -0.83
C ARG A 380 -3.03 9.39 -1.78
N GLY A 381 -3.58 8.37 -2.41
CA GLY A 381 -4.80 8.48 -3.24
C GLY A 381 -4.64 8.99 -4.68
N VAL A 382 -3.48 9.50 -5.10
CA VAL A 382 -3.25 10.00 -6.47
C VAL A 382 -2.78 8.90 -7.43
N THR A 383 -3.32 8.91 -8.65
CA THR A 383 -2.93 8.04 -9.78
C THR A 383 -2.26 8.85 -10.90
N PHE A 384 -1.27 8.27 -11.57
CA PHE A 384 -0.55 8.89 -12.71
C PHE A 384 -0.73 8.02 -13.97
N PRO A 385 -1.75 8.31 -14.80
CA PRO A 385 -1.94 7.63 -16.08
C PRO A 385 -0.72 7.79 -17.00
N ASN A 386 -0.39 6.74 -17.76
CA ASN A 386 0.75 6.71 -18.68
C ASN A 386 2.07 7.22 -18.09
N LEU A 387 2.31 6.97 -16.79
CA LEU A 387 3.61 7.22 -16.18
C LEU A 387 4.66 6.31 -16.80
N LEU A 388 5.62 6.90 -17.51
CA LEU A 388 6.65 6.21 -18.27
C LEU A 388 8.01 6.24 -17.59
N ALA A 389 8.28 7.29 -16.80
CA ALA A 389 9.51 7.41 -16.06
C ALA A 389 9.30 8.03 -14.68
N MET A 390 10.14 7.65 -13.73
CA MET A 390 10.15 8.18 -12.37
C MET A 390 11.60 8.46 -11.93
N PHE A 391 11.91 9.72 -11.65
CA PHE A 391 13.15 10.17 -11.04
C PHE A 391 12.89 10.47 -9.56
N PHE A 392 13.37 9.61 -8.67
CA PHE A 392 13.06 9.71 -7.24
C PHE A 392 14.32 9.65 -6.38
N THR A 393 14.71 10.77 -5.80
CA THR A 393 15.92 10.88 -4.98
C THR A 393 15.67 11.28 -3.53
N ARG A 394 14.41 11.59 -3.17
CA ARG A 394 14.04 11.98 -1.81
C ARG A 394 14.19 10.83 -0.81
N ASP A 395 15.26 10.85 -0.02
CA ASP A 395 15.37 10.05 1.20
C ASP A 395 14.87 10.82 2.44
N VAL A 396 14.49 10.10 3.49
CA VAL A 396 14.26 10.68 4.82
C VAL A 396 15.51 10.47 5.66
N ALA A 397 16.02 11.53 6.28
CA ALA A 397 17.20 11.43 7.15
C ALA A 397 16.97 10.42 8.31
N ASN A 398 15.73 10.35 8.82
CA ASN A 398 15.35 9.54 9.97
C ASN A 398 14.70 8.19 9.58
N ARG A 399 13.94 7.58 10.49
CA ARG A 399 13.26 6.30 10.22
C ARG A 399 12.24 6.40 9.08
N LEU A 400 12.26 5.38 8.24
CA LEU A 400 11.26 5.09 7.22
C LEU A 400 9.99 4.61 7.92
N GLN A 401 8.83 5.01 7.41
CA GLN A 401 7.54 4.49 7.84
C GLN A 401 6.93 3.70 6.69
N GLN A 402 6.64 2.42 6.88
CA GLN A 402 6.17 1.54 5.80
C GLN A 402 4.92 2.11 5.13
N ASP A 403 3.94 2.56 5.94
CA ASP A 403 2.70 3.16 5.47
C ASP A 403 2.94 4.37 4.54
N THR A 404 4.02 5.12 4.73
CA THR A 404 4.36 6.26 3.90
C THR A 404 5.00 5.83 2.58
N TYR A 405 5.88 4.83 2.60
CA TYR A 405 6.65 4.41 1.43
C TYR A 405 5.84 3.54 0.46
N ILE A 406 5.05 2.61 0.99
CA ILE A 406 4.12 1.80 0.19
C ILE A 406 3.14 2.73 -0.54
N GLN A 407 2.64 3.74 0.16
CA GLN A 407 1.75 4.73 -0.42
C GLN A 407 2.43 5.69 -1.41
N ARG A 408 3.76 5.78 -1.45
CA ARG A 408 4.51 6.58 -2.43
C ARG A 408 4.85 5.80 -3.70
N ALA A 409 4.49 4.52 -3.78
CA ALA A 409 4.77 3.64 -4.92
C ALA A 409 3.90 3.98 -6.15
N ARG A 410 4.15 5.16 -6.74
CA ARG A 410 3.39 5.65 -7.90
C ARG A 410 3.70 4.90 -9.19
N MET A 411 4.82 4.18 -9.23
CA MET A 411 5.14 3.26 -10.33
C MET A 411 4.20 2.05 -10.41
N PHE A 412 3.41 1.73 -9.38
CA PHE A 412 2.45 0.63 -9.46
C PHE A 412 1.23 0.99 -10.34
N GLY A 413 0.52 -0.03 -10.83
CA GLY A 413 -0.68 0.12 -11.65
C GLY A 413 -0.64 -0.76 -12.90
N ALA A 414 -1.59 -0.55 -13.81
CA ALA A 414 -1.60 -1.26 -15.09
C ALA A 414 -0.54 -0.69 -16.04
N ARG A 415 0.56 -1.42 -16.24
CA ARG A 415 1.65 -1.03 -17.16
C ARG A 415 1.54 -1.70 -18.52
N GLY A 416 0.95 -2.89 -18.58
CA GLY A 416 0.74 -3.60 -19.83
C GLY A 416 2.04 -3.76 -20.62
N GLU A 417 1.95 -3.54 -21.93
CA GLU A 417 3.04 -3.82 -22.86
C GLU A 417 4.16 -2.77 -22.84
N TYR A 418 3.93 -1.56 -22.30
CA TYR A 418 4.99 -0.55 -22.19
C TYR A 418 5.91 -0.76 -20.96
N LEU A 419 5.64 -1.76 -20.10
CA LEU A 419 6.45 -2.03 -18.91
C LEU A 419 7.97 -2.15 -19.18
N PRO A 420 8.46 -2.83 -20.24
CA PRO A 420 9.89 -2.88 -20.57
C PRO A 420 10.52 -1.50 -20.82
N HIS A 421 9.69 -0.53 -21.23
CA HIS A 421 10.10 0.84 -21.51
C HIS A 421 10.00 1.76 -20.29
N PHE A 422 9.35 1.31 -19.20
CA PHE A 422 9.29 2.08 -17.97
C PHE A 422 10.68 2.25 -17.35
N GLU A 423 11.00 3.45 -16.89
CA GLU A 423 12.26 3.72 -16.19
C GLU A 423 12.03 4.16 -14.74
N LEU A 424 12.75 3.52 -13.81
CA LEU A 424 12.93 4.01 -12.44
C LEU A 424 14.38 4.44 -12.25
N THR A 425 14.60 5.74 -12.03
CA THR A 425 15.87 6.30 -11.60
C THR A 425 15.82 6.63 -10.11
N ILE A 426 16.68 5.99 -9.31
CA ILE A 426 16.60 6.03 -7.84
C ILE A 426 17.98 5.77 -7.21
N PRO A 427 18.36 6.43 -6.09
CA PRO A 427 19.58 6.09 -5.36
C PRO A 427 19.58 4.65 -4.87
N LYS A 428 20.75 3.97 -4.98
CA LYS A 428 20.93 2.56 -4.63
C LYS A 428 20.45 2.25 -3.20
N GLN A 429 20.83 3.10 -2.25
CA GLN A 429 20.43 2.93 -0.85
C GLN A 429 18.92 3.12 -0.65
N LEU A 430 18.30 4.05 -1.40
CA LEU A 430 16.87 4.30 -1.33
C LEU A 430 16.07 3.15 -1.93
N TYR A 431 16.52 2.59 -3.06
CA TYR A 431 15.93 1.38 -3.63
C TYR A 431 15.99 0.19 -2.66
N ALA A 432 17.14 -0.06 -2.04
CA ALA A 432 17.28 -1.12 -1.03
C ALA A 432 16.34 -0.92 0.17
N ASN A 433 16.17 0.33 0.62
CA ASN A 433 15.23 0.69 1.67
C ASN A 433 13.77 0.44 1.27
N TRP A 434 13.38 0.79 0.04
CA TRP A 434 12.04 0.51 -0.49
C TRP A 434 11.78 -0.99 -0.60
N HIS A 435 12.74 -1.73 -1.19
CA HIS A 435 12.70 -3.18 -1.31
C HIS A 435 12.45 -3.84 0.05
N ARG A 436 13.20 -3.43 1.08
CA ARG A 436 13.02 -3.89 2.47
C ARG A 436 11.63 -3.57 3.02
N CYS A 437 11.10 -2.37 2.79
CA CYS A 437 9.74 -2.00 3.20
C CYS A 437 8.67 -2.90 2.55
N PHE A 438 8.74 -3.14 1.23
CA PHE A 438 7.78 -3.99 0.53
C PHE A 438 7.87 -5.44 0.97
N VAL A 439 9.08 -5.93 1.23
CA VAL A 439 9.28 -7.27 1.77
C VAL A 439 8.60 -7.41 3.13
N PHE A 440 8.86 -6.50 4.07
CA PHE A 440 8.21 -6.54 5.39
C PHE A 440 6.69 -6.45 5.29
N HIS A 441 6.20 -5.64 4.36
CA HIS A 441 4.78 -5.52 4.10
C HIS A 441 4.17 -6.81 3.55
N ARG A 442 4.81 -7.43 2.54
CA ARG A 442 4.41 -8.71 1.95
C ARG A 442 4.37 -9.82 2.98
N LEU A 443 5.42 -9.91 3.79
CA LEU A 443 5.50 -10.88 4.89
C LEU A 443 4.34 -10.70 5.86
N ALA A 444 4.05 -9.46 6.25
CA ALA A 444 2.93 -9.17 7.13
C ALA A 444 1.57 -9.52 6.50
N LEU A 445 1.34 -9.16 5.23
CA LEU A 445 0.09 -9.47 4.53
C LEU A 445 -0.13 -10.97 4.31
N ALA A 446 0.94 -11.75 4.12
CA ALA A 446 0.86 -13.21 4.04
C ALA A 446 0.33 -13.83 5.34
N THR A 447 0.66 -13.25 6.51
CA THR A 447 0.14 -13.73 7.81
C THR A 447 -1.37 -13.61 7.92
N ILE A 448 -1.95 -12.59 7.29
CA ILE A 448 -3.40 -12.33 7.27
C ILE A 448 -4.11 -13.36 6.39
N LYS A 449 -3.60 -13.61 5.18
CA LYS A 449 -4.21 -14.53 4.21
C LYS A 449 -4.32 -15.96 4.74
N ASN A 450 -3.35 -16.40 5.52
CA ASN A 450 -3.30 -17.76 6.08
C ASN A 450 -4.12 -17.95 7.36
N LYS A 451 -4.88 -16.93 7.80
CA LYS A 451 -5.73 -16.95 9.02
C LYS A 451 -4.98 -17.40 10.30
N LEU A 452 -3.69 -17.09 10.39
CA LEU A 452 -2.77 -17.50 11.46
C LEU A 452 -3.00 -16.81 12.83
N GLY A 453 -4.20 -16.26 13.08
CA GLY A 453 -4.48 -15.43 14.25
C GLY A 453 -4.25 -13.93 13.99
N SER A 454 -3.74 -13.19 14.98
CA SER A 454 -3.50 -11.74 14.85
C SER A 454 -2.38 -11.47 13.83
N PRO A 455 -2.50 -10.44 12.96
CA PRO A 455 -1.46 -10.09 11.99
C PRO A 455 -0.12 -9.79 12.67
N VAL A 456 0.97 -10.32 12.10
CA VAL A 456 2.32 -10.04 12.59
C VAL A 456 2.98 -9.02 11.68
N TRP A 457 3.35 -7.88 12.23
CA TRP A 457 4.00 -6.79 11.50
C TRP A 457 5.49 -6.77 11.76
N VAL A 458 6.28 -6.65 10.69
CA VAL A 458 7.74 -6.69 10.74
C VAL A 458 8.30 -5.28 10.55
N GLY A 459 9.23 -4.85 11.39
CA GLY A 459 9.99 -3.60 11.23
C GLY A 459 11.42 -3.74 11.75
N ASP A 460 12.19 -2.66 11.79
CA ASP A 460 13.53 -2.63 12.38
C ASP A 460 13.98 -1.22 12.81
N SER A 461 15.28 -1.04 13.05
CA SER A 461 15.88 0.25 13.46
C SER A 461 15.73 1.36 12.43
N ARG A 462 15.66 1.05 11.13
CA ARG A 462 15.50 1.98 10.00
C ARG A 462 14.05 2.03 9.50
N VAL A 463 13.32 0.93 9.51
CA VAL A 463 11.95 0.79 8.97
C VAL A 463 10.94 0.56 10.10
N SER A 464 10.08 1.53 10.36
CA SER A 464 8.97 1.39 11.32
C SER A 464 7.68 0.95 10.64
N VAL A 465 6.93 0.07 11.31
CA VAL A 465 5.62 -0.42 10.85
C VAL A 465 4.59 0.71 10.78
N ALA A 466 4.47 1.46 11.88
CA ALA A 466 3.55 2.57 12.03
C ALA A 466 4.12 3.63 12.99
N SER A 467 3.49 4.80 13.04
CA SER A 467 3.83 5.84 14.02
C SER A 467 3.65 5.33 15.45
N LYS A 468 4.69 5.45 16.28
CA LYS A 468 4.70 4.99 17.69
C LYS A 468 3.51 5.49 18.51
N ALA A 469 3.09 6.73 18.30
CA ALA A 469 1.96 7.32 19.02
C ALA A 469 0.61 6.67 18.69
N SER A 470 0.52 5.98 17.54
CA SER A 470 -0.67 5.26 17.09
C SER A 470 -0.65 3.77 17.45
N ILE A 471 0.42 3.23 18.01
CA ILE A 471 0.47 1.82 18.45
C ILE A 471 -0.09 1.74 19.87
N ASN A 472 -1.07 0.85 20.10
CA ASN A 472 -1.67 0.66 21.42
C ASN A 472 -0.74 -0.17 22.31
N ASN A 473 0.03 0.48 23.18
CA ASN A 473 1.00 -0.21 24.04
C ASN A 473 0.35 -1.16 25.06
N ALA A 474 -0.96 -1.04 25.31
CA ALA A 474 -1.67 -1.90 26.25
C ALA A 474 -2.06 -3.26 25.67
N THR A 475 -2.21 -3.38 24.36
CA THR A 475 -2.62 -4.62 23.69
C THR A 475 -1.56 -5.16 22.73
N VAL A 476 -0.57 -4.34 22.36
CA VAL A 476 0.47 -4.73 21.42
C VAL A 476 1.68 -5.25 22.19
N VAL A 477 2.12 -6.46 21.83
CA VAL A 477 3.42 -6.98 22.26
C VAL A 477 4.47 -6.55 21.25
N LEU A 478 5.50 -5.92 21.79
CA LEU A 478 6.74 -5.60 21.10
C LEU A 478 7.78 -6.60 21.53
N ASP A 479 7.85 -7.72 20.82
CA ASP A 479 8.96 -8.62 21.02
C ASP A 479 10.16 -8.09 20.24
N LYS A 480 11.15 -7.62 20.98
CA LYS A 480 12.44 -7.14 20.44
C LYS A 480 13.26 -8.34 19.95
N GLY A 481 12.80 -8.88 18.83
CA GLY A 481 13.48 -9.89 18.06
C GLY A 481 13.12 -11.32 18.45
N GLU A 482 12.12 -11.64 19.28
CA GLU A 482 11.72 -13.03 19.57
C GLU A 482 10.23 -13.27 19.28
N MET A 483 9.88 -14.16 18.37
CA MET A 483 8.49 -14.52 18.04
C MET A 483 8.22 -15.96 18.45
N SER A 484 6.98 -16.26 18.83
CA SER A 484 6.54 -17.62 19.09
C SER A 484 5.28 -17.96 18.29
N PHE A 485 5.14 -19.21 17.88
CA PHE A 485 4.07 -19.64 16.97
C PHE A 485 3.03 -20.51 17.65
N GLN A 486 2.07 -21.04 16.89
CA GLN A 486 1.03 -21.89 17.48
C GLN A 486 1.63 -23.14 18.14
N MET A 487 1.01 -23.58 19.24
CA MET A 487 1.43 -24.81 19.91
C MET A 487 1.09 -26.03 19.05
N PHE A 488 1.93 -27.04 19.13
CA PHE A 488 1.78 -28.32 18.43
C PHE A 488 2.13 -29.49 19.37
N ASP A 489 1.83 -30.70 18.96
CA ASP A 489 2.20 -31.91 19.70
C ASP A 489 3.69 -32.20 19.54
N TYR A 490 4.40 -32.24 20.65
CA TYR A 490 5.81 -32.54 20.68
C TYR A 490 6.06 -34.03 20.43
N ASN A 491 6.99 -34.33 19.53
CA ASN A 491 7.45 -35.68 19.26
C ASN A 491 8.99 -35.71 19.31
N PRO A 492 9.63 -36.61 20.11
CA PRO A 492 11.08 -36.71 20.17
C PRO A 492 11.78 -36.97 18.82
N SER A 493 11.07 -37.55 17.83
CA SER A 493 11.60 -37.74 16.47
C SER A 493 11.91 -36.43 15.73
N LEU A 494 11.42 -35.28 16.22
CA LEU A 494 11.77 -33.96 15.69
C LEU A 494 13.26 -33.65 15.87
N GLU A 495 13.93 -34.19 16.90
CA GLU A 495 15.36 -33.92 17.14
C GLU A 495 16.25 -34.38 15.99
N ALA A 496 15.94 -35.52 15.37
CA ALA A 496 16.70 -36.01 14.22
C ALA A 496 16.61 -35.05 13.03
N LEU A 497 15.44 -34.42 12.82
CA LEU A 497 15.28 -33.40 11.78
C LEU A 497 16.03 -32.12 12.11
N LEU A 498 15.93 -31.63 13.36
CA LEU A 498 16.60 -30.39 13.78
C LEU A 498 18.13 -30.47 13.63
N LEU A 499 18.70 -31.67 13.60
CA LEU A 499 20.14 -31.93 13.48
C LEU A 499 20.61 -32.26 12.06
N LEU A 500 19.69 -32.37 11.09
CA LEU A 500 19.99 -32.80 9.72
C LEU A 500 20.85 -31.74 8.99
N ASP A 501 20.39 -30.50 8.99
CA ASP A 501 21.19 -29.34 8.61
C ASP A 501 20.70 -28.11 9.40
N GLN A 502 21.49 -27.70 10.42
CA GLN A 502 21.10 -26.65 11.35
C GLN A 502 21.18 -25.24 10.75
N ALA A 503 21.65 -25.09 9.51
CA ALA A 503 21.85 -23.82 8.85
C ALA A 503 21.00 -23.66 7.57
N SER A 504 20.18 -24.67 7.24
CA SER A 504 19.42 -24.72 5.99
C SER A 504 17.93 -24.50 6.19
N THR A 505 17.34 -23.69 5.32
CA THR A 505 15.90 -23.46 5.26
C THR A 505 15.14 -24.69 4.74
N LYS A 506 15.81 -25.62 4.06
CA LYS A 506 15.23 -26.93 3.71
C LYS A 506 14.83 -27.73 4.95
N THR A 507 15.65 -27.68 6.00
CA THR A 507 15.32 -28.30 7.29
C THR A 507 14.07 -27.67 7.91
N LEU A 508 13.87 -26.35 7.75
CA LEU A 508 12.65 -25.69 8.20
C LEU A 508 11.43 -26.11 7.38
N CYS A 509 11.57 -26.32 6.07
CA CYS A 509 10.51 -26.86 5.23
C CYS A 509 10.10 -28.27 5.67
N GLU A 510 11.06 -29.17 5.88
CA GLU A 510 10.77 -30.54 6.35
C GLU A 510 10.16 -30.54 7.76
N LEU A 511 10.64 -29.65 8.63
CA LEU A 511 10.08 -29.48 9.97
C LEU A 511 8.63 -29.01 9.89
N LYS A 512 8.35 -27.99 9.05
CA LYS A 512 7.01 -27.48 8.77
C LYS A 512 6.09 -28.58 8.26
N ASP A 513 6.54 -29.43 7.35
CA ASP A 513 5.72 -30.52 6.81
C ASP A 513 5.30 -31.52 7.91
N LYS A 514 6.10 -31.67 8.97
CA LYS A 514 5.75 -32.51 10.12
C LYS A 514 4.86 -31.82 11.16
N ILE A 515 5.12 -30.56 11.49
CA ILE A 515 4.44 -29.88 12.61
C ILE A 515 3.36 -28.89 12.18
N GLY A 516 3.18 -28.74 10.86
CA GLY A 516 2.17 -27.93 10.23
C GLY A 516 2.58 -26.46 10.02
N PRO A 517 1.98 -25.79 9.01
CA PRO A 517 2.28 -24.40 8.66
C PRO A 517 1.85 -23.39 9.73
N GLN A 518 1.05 -23.81 10.72
CA GLN A 518 0.65 -22.97 11.85
C GLN A 518 1.76 -22.84 12.90
N ALA A 519 2.64 -23.84 13.02
CA ALA A 519 3.78 -23.84 13.91
C ALA A 519 5.05 -23.28 13.24
N ILE A 520 5.18 -23.43 11.92
CA ILE A 520 6.23 -22.79 11.10
C ILE A 520 5.59 -22.23 9.83
N PRO A 521 5.23 -20.96 9.82
CA PRO A 521 4.65 -20.35 8.62
C PRO A 521 5.66 -20.25 7.48
N ASP A 522 5.20 -20.42 6.24
CA ASP A 522 6.03 -20.24 5.03
C ASP A 522 6.77 -18.91 5.03
N PHE A 523 6.10 -17.84 5.50
CA PHE A 523 6.70 -16.51 5.54
C PHE A 523 7.95 -16.42 6.42
N LEU A 524 8.04 -17.23 7.48
CA LEU A 524 9.23 -17.22 8.33
C LEU A 524 10.42 -17.79 7.55
N ILE A 525 10.18 -18.84 6.78
CA ILE A 525 11.18 -19.49 5.94
C ILE A 525 11.62 -18.54 4.83
N ASP A 526 10.67 -17.96 4.08
CA ASP A 526 10.94 -16.98 3.03
C ASP A 526 11.75 -15.78 3.55
N TYR A 527 11.40 -15.30 4.75
CA TYR A 527 12.12 -14.20 5.39
C TYR A 527 13.56 -14.58 5.75
N ILE A 528 13.76 -15.77 6.32
CA ILE A 528 15.09 -16.29 6.66
C ILE A 528 15.92 -16.53 5.40
N GLU A 529 15.33 -17.02 4.32
CA GLU A 529 16.00 -17.18 3.02
C GLU A 529 16.43 -15.84 2.44
N MET A 530 15.59 -14.83 2.57
CA MET A 530 15.87 -13.51 2.04
C MET A 530 16.93 -12.75 2.85
N VAL A 531 16.92 -12.86 4.18
CA VAL A 531 17.79 -12.06 5.06
C VAL A 531 19.02 -12.87 5.48
N GLN A 532 19.83 -13.30 4.52
CA GLN A 532 21.08 -14.02 4.79
C GLN A 532 22.33 -13.18 4.52
N PRO A 533 22.62 -12.11 5.30
CA PRO A 533 23.80 -11.29 5.06
C PRO A 533 25.11 -12.06 5.20
N ASN A 534 25.09 -13.23 5.87
CA ASN A 534 26.23 -14.12 6.06
C ASN A 534 26.09 -15.42 5.25
N GLY A 535 25.19 -15.46 4.27
CA GLY A 535 24.86 -16.65 3.48
C GLY A 535 24.28 -17.78 4.33
N ILE A 536 24.62 -19.03 4.01
CA ILE A 536 24.13 -20.24 4.70
C ILE A 536 24.34 -20.15 6.22
N GLY A 537 25.40 -19.48 6.70
CA GLY A 537 25.67 -19.30 8.14
C GLY A 537 24.75 -18.32 8.87
N SER A 538 23.78 -17.69 8.19
CA SER A 538 22.84 -16.74 8.81
C SER A 538 21.74 -17.40 9.64
N LEU A 539 21.47 -18.69 9.45
CA LEU A 539 20.46 -19.45 10.20
C LEU A 539 21.10 -20.40 11.21
N ALA A 540 20.49 -20.49 12.39
CA ALA A 540 20.75 -21.49 13.41
C ALA A 540 19.44 -22.14 13.86
N ILE A 541 19.31 -23.44 13.63
CA ILE A 541 18.23 -24.28 14.14
C ILE A 541 18.78 -25.03 15.36
N HIS A 542 18.28 -24.67 16.54
CA HIS A 542 18.74 -25.20 17.82
C HIS A 542 17.97 -26.46 18.19
N LYS A 543 18.62 -27.34 18.97
CA LYS A 543 17.96 -28.49 19.61
C LYS A 543 16.79 -28.02 20.46
N SER A 544 15.73 -28.83 20.56
CA SER A 544 14.63 -28.48 21.46
C SER A 544 15.04 -28.62 22.93
N SER A 545 14.26 -28.04 23.83
CA SER A 545 14.52 -28.14 25.27
C SER A 545 13.23 -28.03 26.09
N PRO A 546 13.16 -28.63 27.28
CA PRO A 546 12.01 -28.43 28.15
C PRO A 546 11.92 -26.97 28.59
N VAL A 547 10.70 -26.47 28.83
CA VAL A 547 10.49 -25.15 29.44
C VAL A 547 11.19 -25.13 30.81
N PRO A 548 12.08 -24.15 31.08
CA PRO A 548 12.75 -24.06 32.37
C PRO A 548 11.76 -23.91 33.53
N LYS A 549 12.06 -24.52 34.69
CA LYS A 549 11.26 -24.35 35.91
C LYS A 549 11.51 -22.97 36.52
N GLY A 550 10.46 -22.28 36.97
CA GLY A 550 10.55 -21.05 37.75
C GLY A 550 9.38 -20.10 37.54
N ASN A 551 9.18 -19.17 38.48
CA ASN A 551 7.97 -18.32 38.58
C ASN A 551 7.80 -17.32 37.42
N THR A 552 8.80 -17.19 36.54
CA THR A 552 8.73 -16.29 35.38
C THR A 552 8.33 -16.98 34.08
N TYR A 553 8.18 -18.32 34.11
CA TYR A 553 7.84 -19.14 32.95
C TYR A 553 6.43 -19.71 33.12
N ASP A 554 5.57 -19.47 32.14
CA ASP A 554 4.28 -20.14 32.06
C ASP A 554 4.47 -21.49 31.38
N GLN A 555 4.30 -22.58 32.14
CA GLN A 555 4.44 -23.95 31.66
C GLN A 555 3.29 -24.38 30.74
N ALA A 556 2.07 -23.90 31.01
CA ALA A 556 0.89 -24.25 30.25
C ALA A 556 0.88 -23.52 28.91
N ALA A 557 1.12 -22.21 28.95
CA ALA A 557 1.16 -21.39 27.73
C ALA A 557 2.48 -21.52 26.97
N ILE A 558 3.54 -22.13 27.55
CA ILE A 558 4.91 -22.13 27.00
C ILE A 558 5.28 -20.69 26.63
N SER A 559 5.36 -19.83 27.65
CA SER A 559 5.60 -18.39 27.45
C SER A 559 6.46 -17.79 28.57
N ARG A 560 7.10 -16.65 28.29
CA ARG A 560 7.88 -15.89 29.27
C ARG A 560 7.91 -14.42 28.91
N ALA A 561 7.60 -13.53 29.88
CA ALA A 561 7.50 -12.08 29.64
C ALA A 561 8.79 -11.41 29.10
N LYS A 562 9.96 -12.02 29.31
CA LYS A 562 11.26 -11.52 28.80
C LYS A 562 11.80 -12.33 27.60
N GLY A 563 11.04 -13.27 27.07
CA GLY A 563 11.49 -14.21 26.04
C GLY A 563 12.42 -15.33 26.57
N PHE A 564 12.51 -16.41 25.81
CA PHE A 564 13.31 -17.60 26.10
C PHE A 564 14.75 -17.52 25.58
N LEU A 565 14.98 -16.83 24.46
CA LEU A 565 16.22 -16.92 23.70
C LEU A 565 17.24 -15.87 24.18
N GLY A 566 17.93 -16.19 25.27
CA GLY A 566 19.09 -15.45 25.76
C GLY A 566 20.41 -15.90 25.13
N LYS A 567 21.54 -15.29 25.54
CA LYS A 567 22.89 -15.62 25.03
C LYS A 567 23.19 -17.12 25.09
N THR A 568 22.76 -17.81 26.15
CA THR A 568 22.94 -19.26 26.31
C THR A 568 22.19 -20.06 25.24
N GLN A 569 20.95 -19.68 24.90
CA GLN A 569 20.14 -20.38 23.91
C GLN A 569 20.58 -20.09 22.48
N LEU A 570 21.16 -18.91 22.23
CA LEU A 570 21.66 -18.51 20.92
C LEU A 570 22.97 -19.21 20.55
N GLU A 571 23.68 -19.81 21.52
CA GLU A 571 24.92 -20.57 21.33
C GLU A 571 25.93 -19.85 20.40
N PRO A 572 26.36 -18.61 20.72
CA PRO A 572 27.14 -17.77 19.81
C PRO A 572 28.50 -18.38 19.41
N ASP A 573 29.09 -19.22 20.26
CA ASP A 573 30.34 -19.92 19.94
C ASP A 573 30.13 -21.01 18.88
N LYS A 574 28.94 -21.62 18.85
CA LYS A 574 28.55 -22.63 17.86
C LYS A 574 28.04 -22.00 16.56
N PHE A 575 27.29 -20.91 16.66
CA PHE A 575 26.69 -20.21 15.53
C PHE A 575 27.11 -18.72 15.48
N PRO A 576 28.40 -18.42 15.27
CA PRO A 576 28.93 -17.05 15.40
C PRO A 576 28.42 -16.07 14.32
N LYS A 577 27.92 -16.59 13.20
CA LYS A 577 27.40 -15.81 12.08
C LYS A 577 25.86 -15.80 12.02
N ALA A 578 25.20 -16.55 12.89
CA ALA A 578 23.75 -16.66 12.84
C ALA A 578 23.09 -15.36 13.30
N ILE A 579 22.09 -14.96 12.53
CA ILE A 579 21.20 -13.86 12.89
C ILE A 579 19.76 -14.32 13.05
N HIS A 580 19.41 -15.44 12.43
CA HIS A 580 18.14 -16.13 12.57
C HIS A 580 18.33 -17.33 13.49
N HIS A 581 17.57 -17.40 14.57
CA HIS A 581 17.64 -18.48 15.55
C HIS A 581 16.28 -19.12 15.68
N ILE A 582 16.18 -20.44 15.53
CA ILE A 582 14.95 -21.21 15.67
C ILE A 582 15.14 -22.20 16.80
N LYS A 583 14.23 -22.24 17.76
CA LYS A 583 14.29 -23.20 18.88
C LYS A 583 12.89 -23.63 19.31
N ILE A 584 12.72 -24.91 19.59
CA ILE A 584 11.48 -25.46 20.13
C ILE A 584 11.59 -25.61 21.64
N PHE A 585 10.55 -25.19 22.37
CA PHE A 585 10.38 -25.51 23.79
C PHE A 585 9.15 -26.38 23.99
N TYR A 586 9.24 -27.37 24.87
CA TYR A 586 8.15 -28.29 25.18
C TYR A 586 7.87 -28.39 26.69
N ASN A 587 6.63 -28.69 27.05
CA ASN A 587 6.21 -28.86 28.45
C ASN A 587 6.00 -30.33 28.81
N GLY A 588 5.66 -30.60 30.07
CA GLY A 588 5.42 -31.95 30.59
C GLY A 588 4.15 -32.64 30.05
N SER A 589 3.33 -31.93 29.27
CA SER A 589 2.10 -32.45 28.65
C SER A 589 2.27 -32.76 27.16
N ASN A 590 3.51 -32.93 26.70
CA ASN A 590 3.86 -33.15 25.28
C ASN A 590 3.34 -32.05 24.34
N LYS A 591 3.14 -30.83 24.83
CA LYS A 591 2.91 -29.67 23.97
C LYS A 591 4.23 -28.94 23.74
N ALA A 592 4.42 -28.45 22.53
CA ALA A 592 5.58 -27.66 22.14
C ALA A 592 5.17 -26.37 21.45
N ARG A 593 6.11 -25.42 21.45
CA ARG A 593 6.00 -24.16 20.72
C ARG A 593 7.37 -23.80 20.13
N LEU A 594 7.35 -23.35 18.88
CA LEU A 594 8.55 -22.88 18.19
C LEU A 594 8.74 -21.40 18.47
N PHE A 595 9.99 -21.04 18.74
CA PHE A 595 10.45 -19.68 18.95
C PHE A 595 11.46 -19.32 17.88
N TYR A 596 11.30 -18.15 17.32
CA TYR A 596 12.20 -17.56 16.36
C TYR A 596 12.82 -16.31 16.95
N LYS A 597 14.14 -16.14 16.89
CA LYS A 597 14.81 -14.90 17.26
C LYS A 597 15.68 -14.33 16.17
N HIS A 598 15.50 -13.05 15.88
CA HIS A 598 16.40 -12.27 15.06
C HIS A 598 17.38 -11.48 15.96
N SER A 599 18.68 -11.75 15.88
CA SER A 599 19.70 -11.08 16.71
C SER A 599 20.11 -9.68 16.20
N GLY A 600 19.65 -9.29 15.01
CA GLY A 600 19.79 -7.93 14.47
C GLY A 600 18.66 -6.97 14.86
N THR A 601 18.47 -5.90 14.09
CA THR A 601 17.58 -4.77 14.47
C THR A 601 16.09 -4.99 14.24
N VAL A 602 15.70 -6.17 13.76
CA VAL A 602 14.33 -6.51 13.35
C VAL A 602 13.42 -6.70 14.56
N GLN A 603 12.19 -6.23 14.42
CA GLN A 603 11.16 -6.17 15.45
C GLN A 603 9.88 -6.77 14.88
N PHE A 604 9.26 -7.65 15.66
CA PHE A 604 7.94 -8.19 15.37
C PHE A 604 6.94 -7.51 16.29
N ILE A 605 5.82 -7.09 15.71
CA ILE A 605 4.79 -6.33 16.40
C ILE A 605 3.46 -7.00 16.10
N GLN A 606 2.76 -7.42 17.15
CA GLN A 606 1.48 -8.12 17.02
C GLN A 606 0.52 -7.65 18.10
N ASN A 607 -0.76 -7.59 17.76
CA ASN A 607 -1.83 -7.31 18.71
C ASN A 607 -2.18 -8.60 19.47
N GLN A 608 -2.13 -8.57 20.80
CA GLN A 608 -2.61 -9.67 21.63
C GLN A 608 -4.14 -9.73 21.54
N LYS A 609 -4.67 -10.90 21.17
CA LYS A 609 -6.10 -11.15 21.37
C LYS A 609 -6.37 -11.11 22.87
N PRO A 610 -7.48 -10.50 23.32
CA PRO A 610 -8.01 -10.84 24.63
C PRO A 610 -8.16 -12.36 24.68
N ALA A 611 -7.82 -12.99 25.80
CA ALA A 611 -8.22 -14.37 26.03
C ALA A 611 -9.73 -14.46 25.75
N GLN A 612 -10.14 -15.44 24.94
CA GLN A 612 -11.55 -15.71 24.77
C GLN A 612 -12.04 -16.20 26.13
N ASP A 613 -12.73 -15.33 26.86
CA ASP A 613 -13.56 -15.71 28.01
C ASP A 613 -14.79 -16.50 27.53
#